data_AF-A0A1G5PA15-F1
#
_entry.id   AF-A0A1G5PA15-F1
#
_cell.length_a   1.000
_cell.length_b   1.000
_cell.length_c   1.000
_cell.angle_alpha   90.00
_cell.angle_beta   90.00
_cell.angle_gamma   90.00
#
_symmetry.space_group_name_H-M   'P 1'
#
loop_
_entity.id
_entity.type
_entity.pdbx_description
1 polymer ?
#
loop_
_entity_poly.entity_id
_entity_poly.type
_entity_poly.pdbx_seq_one_letter_code
_entity_poly.pdbx_strand_id
1 'polypeptide(L)'
;MNLIWEVSLTEFALVTLVLGGLAAWMTGRAVALTWGSWQRLAIYIALLSLAVRFIHYSLFGGTFLLPPAGFATALHYYVVDFIALMLIAAAARQMNRSHQMSEQYSFLYDRSGPFGWRRKV
;
A
#
# COMPACT_ATOMS: atom_id res chain seq x y z
N MET A 1 16.12 15.52 -6.10
CA MET A 1 15.64 15.20 -4.74
C MET A 1 14.72 16.30 -4.22
N ASN A 2 13.49 15.92 -3.89
CA ASN A 2 12.48 16.76 -3.24
C ASN A 2 11.86 15.96 -2.08
N LEU A 3 10.87 16.52 -1.38
CA LEU A 3 10.24 15.86 -0.25
C LEU A 3 9.64 14.47 -0.59
N ILE A 4 9.13 14.29 -1.81
CA ILE A 4 8.39 13.09 -2.22
C ILE A 4 9.23 12.13 -3.08
N TRP A 5 10.10 12.63 -3.96
CA TRP A 5 10.88 11.79 -4.89
C TRP A 5 12.36 12.16 -4.89
N GLU A 6 13.19 11.13 -5.02
CA GLU A 6 14.65 11.27 -4.92
C GLU A 6 15.29 11.63 -6.26
N VAL A 7 15.08 10.78 -7.26
CA VAL A 7 15.73 10.87 -8.58
C VAL A 7 14.82 11.60 -9.56
N SER A 8 13.63 11.07 -9.88
CA SER A 8 12.68 11.72 -10.79
C SER A 8 11.21 11.42 -10.46
N LEU A 9 10.31 12.32 -10.88
CA LEU A 9 8.86 12.12 -10.73
C LEU A 9 8.37 10.92 -11.55
N THR A 10 8.90 10.75 -12.77
CA THR A 10 8.51 9.68 -13.69
C THR A 10 8.80 8.31 -13.11
N GLU A 11 9.98 8.13 -12.51
CA GLU A 11 10.35 6.91 -11.83
C GLU A 11 9.45 6.64 -10.63
N PHE A 12 9.19 7.63 -9.78
CA PHE A 12 8.29 7.49 -8.64
C PHE A 12 6.88 7.07 -9.09
N ALA A 13 6.36 7.70 -10.14
CA ALA A 13 5.07 7.35 -10.71
C ALA A 13 5.06 5.92 -11.28
N LEU A 14 6.07 5.53 -12.04
CA LEU A 14 6.15 4.20 -12.64
C LEU A 14 6.36 3.09 -11.59
N VAL A 15 7.34 3.26 -10.71
CA VAL A 15 7.78 2.22 -9.78
C VAL A 15 6.90 2.17 -8.55
N THR A 16 6.63 3.30 -7.91
CA THR A 16 5.81 3.32 -6.68
C THR A 16 4.32 3.28 -7.00
N LEU A 17 3.82 4.17 -7.87
CA LEU A 17 2.36 4.29 -8.08
C LEU A 17 1.81 3.21 -9.02
N VAL A 18 2.51 2.87 -10.10
CA VAL A 18 2.04 1.84 -11.04
C VAL A 18 2.44 0.45 -10.57
N LEU A 19 3.74 0.11 -10.56
CA LEU A 19 4.17 -1.26 -10.22
C LEU A 19 3.88 -1.60 -8.75
N GLY A 20 4.36 -0.77 -7.82
CA GLY A 20 4.12 -0.92 -6.40
C GLY A 20 2.65 -0.79 -6.05
N GLY A 21 1.96 0.20 -6.62
CA GLY A 21 0.54 0.46 -6.33
C GLY A 21 -0.38 -0.68 -6.79
N LEU A 22 -0.15 -1.26 -7.97
CA LEU A 22 -0.89 -2.45 -8.41
C LEU A 22 -0.65 -3.65 -7.48
N ALA A 23 0.60 -3.86 -7.06
CA ALA A 23 0.93 -4.91 -6.08
C ALA A 23 0.24 -4.64 -4.73
N ALA A 24 0.31 -3.41 -4.22
CA ALA A 24 -0.32 -2.99 -2.97
C ALA A 24 -1.85 -3.15 -3.01
N TRP A 25 -2.47 -2.82 -4.15
CA TRP A 25 -3.90 -3.04 -4.36
C TRP A 25 -4.26 -4.53 -4.27
N MET A 26 -3.49 -5.40 -4.94
CA MET A 26 -3.69 -6.85 -4.87
C MET A 26 -3.47 -7.40 -3.46
N THR A 27 -2.45 -6.92 -2.74
CA THR A 27 -2.19 -7.27 -1.34
C THR A 27 -3.34 -6.85 -0.43
N GLY A 28 -3.84 -5.62 -0.57
CA GLY A 28 -5.00 -5.12 0.19
C GLY A 28 -6.25 -5.97 -0.03
N ARG A 29 -6.53 -6.33 -1.29
CA ARG A 29 -7.60 -7.26 -1.65
C ARG A 29 -7.40 -8.63 -1.03
N ALA A 30 -6.20 -9.23 -1.11
CA ALA A 30 -5.92 -10.55 -0.54
C ALA A 30 -6.11 -10.58 0.99
N VAL A 31 -5.69 -9.53 1.69
CA VAL A 31 -5.92 -9.41 3.13
C VAL A 31 -7.41 -9.24 3.45
N ALA A 32 -8.17 -8.52 2.61
CA ALA A 32 -9.63 -8.45 2.77
C ALA A 32 -10.28 -9.83 2.63
N LEU A 33 -9.97 -10.55 1.55
CA LEU A 33 -10.54 -11.87 1.24
C LEU A 33 -10.35 -12.89 2.37
N THR A 34 -9.21 -12.83 3.06
CA THR A 34 -8.86 -13.72 4.17
C THR A 34 -9.32 -13.24 5.55
N TRP A 35 -10.15 -12.18 5.62
CA TRP A 35 -10.54 -11.56 6.90
C TRP A 35 -9.37 -11.08 7.76
N GLY A 36 -8.23 -10.79 7.13
CA GLY A 36 -6.98 -10.42 7.81
C GLY A 36 -7.03 -9.06 8.52
N SER A 37 -6.25 -8.96 9.59
CA SER A 37 -6.12 -7.75 10.41
C SER A 37 -5.36 -6.62 9.70
N TRP A 38 -5.50 -5.40 10.22
CA TRP A 38 -4.73 -4.23 9.75
C TRP A 38 -3.23 -4.38 9.98
N GLN A 39 -2.83 -5.08 11.05
CA GLN A 39 -1.42 -5.37 11.33
C GLN A 39 -0.80 -6.25 10.22
N ARG A 40 -1.51 -7.30 9.78
CA ARG A 40 -1.04 -8.15 8.67
C ARG A 40 -0.87 -7.33 7.38
N LEU A 41 -1.80 -6.42 7.10
CA LEU A 41 -1.69 -5.51 5.95
C LEU A 41 -0.43 -4.64 6.05
N ALA A 42 -0.23 -3.97 7.20
CA ALA A 42 0.92 -3.09 7.41
C ALA A 42 2.25 -3.83 7.25
N ILE A 43 2.37 -5.06 7.78
CA ILE A 43 3.57 -5.89 7.62
C ILE A 43 3.83 -6.21 6.14
N TYR A 44 2.81 -6.63 5.39
CA TYR A 44 2.98 -6.93 3.97
C TYR A 44 3.34 -5.70 3.15
N ILE A 45 2.77 -4.54 3.47
CA ILE A 45 3.11 -3.29 2.79
C ILE A 45 4.52 -2.80 3.16
N ALA A 46 4.98 -3.01 4.39
CA ALA A 46 6.36 -2.72 4.78
C ALA A 46 7.37 -3.57 3.99
N LEU A 47 7.09 -4.86 3.81
CA LEU A 47 7.92 -5.73 2.97
C LEU A 47 7.86 -5.32 1.49
N LEU A 48 6.67 -4.94 1.00
CA LEU A 48 6.50 -4.48 -0.36
C LEU A 48 7.22 -3.16 -0.62
N SER A 49 7.15 -2.18 0.30
CA SER A 49 7.88 -0.91 0.18
C SER A 49 9.38 -1.13 0.19
N LEU A 50 9.88 -2.14 0.91
CA LEU A 50 11.29 -2.52 0.88
C LEU A 50 11.69 -3.03 -0.52
N ALA A 51 10.86 -3.87 -1.14
CA ALA A 51 11.09 -4.36 -2.49
C ALA A 51 11.02 -3.24 -3.55
N VAL A 52 10.06 -2.33 -3.43
CA VAL A 52 9.94 -1.14 -4.29
C VAL A 52 11.18 -0.25 -4.15
N ARG A 53 11.64 -0.03 -2.91
CA ARG A 53 12.86 0.74 -2.64
C ARG A 53 14.11 0.10 -3.25
N PHE A 54 14.17 -1.23 -3.28
CA PHE A 54 15.25 -1.94 -3.96
C PHE A 54 15.22 -1.72 -5.49
N ILE A 55 14.05 -1.58 -6.11
CA ILE A 55 13.93 -1.25 -7.54
C ILE A 55 14.43 0.17 -7.81
N HIS A 56 14.07 1.14 -6.97
CA HIS A 56 14.60 2.51 -7.06
C HIS A 56 16.12 2.55 -7.00
N TYR A 57 16.72 1.78 -6.09
CA TYR A 57 18.17 1.66 -6.00
C TYR A 57 18.79 0.98 -7.24
N SER A 58 18.30 -0.20 -7.62
CA SER A 58 18.95 -1.05 -8.63
C SER A 58 18.81 -0.54 -10.06
N LEU A 59 17.68 0.08 -10.41
CA LEU A 59 17.43 0.54 -11.78
C LEU A 59 17.76 2.02 -11.98
N PHE A 60 17.65 2.85 -10.93
CA PHE A 60 17.71 4.31 -11.05
C PHE A 60 18.75 4.96 -10.14
N GLY A 61 19.50 4.17 -9.37
CA GLY A 61 20.57 4.66 -8.50
C GLY A 61 20.07 5.46 -7.29
N GLY A 62 18.83 5.28 -6.85
CA GLY A 62 18.30 5.88 -5.61
C GLY A 62 18.99 5.32 -4.36
N THR A 63 18.85 5.95 -3.20
CA THR A 63 19.55 5.51 -1.98
C THR A 63 18.88 4.28 -1.36
N PHE A 64 19.65 3.23 -1.04
CA PHE A 64 19.14 2.08 -0.30
C PHE A 64 19.50 2.14 1.19
N LEU A 65 18.86 1.32 2.02
CA LEU A 65 19.07 1.28 3.49
C LEU A 65 20.52 0.93 3.89
N LEU A 66 21.34 0.48 2.94
CA LEU A 66 22.76 0.19 3.10
C LEU A 66 23.52 0.93 1.97
N PRO A 67 24.68 1.56 2.25
CA PRO A 67 25.43 1.63 3.50
C PRO A 67 24.92 2.67 4.53
N PRO A 68 25.36 2.62 5.81
CA PRO A 68 24.83 3.45 6.91
C PRO A 68 24.91 4.97 6.68
N ALA A 69 25.83 5.44 5.84
CA ALA A 69 25.97 6.85 5.49
C ALA A 69 24.72 7.45 4.84
N GLY A 70 23.95 6.64 4.09
CA GLY A 70 22.70 7.03 3.45
C GLY A 70 21.44 6.59 4.20
N PHE A 71 21.57 6.09 5.44
CA PHE A 71 20.44 5.46 6.13
C PHE A 71 19.28 6.43 6.38
N ALA A 72 19.57 7.67 6.79
CA ALA A 72 18.52 8.66 7.08
C ALA A 72 17.72 9.04 5.81
N THR A 73 18.40 9.23 4.68
CA THR A 73 17.74 9.54 3.40
C THR A 73 16.97 8.34 2.87
N ALA A 74 17.54 7.14 2.95
CA ALA A 74 16.86 5.91 2.56
C ALA A 74 15.61 5.64 3.41
N LEU A 75 15.68 5.88 4.73
CA LEU A 75 14.55 5.70 5.64
C LEU A 75 13.42 6.69 5.33
N HIS A 76 13.74 7.95 5.05
CA HIS A 76 12.75 8.96 4.65
C HIS A 76 11.95 8.51 3.42
N TYR A 77 12.63 8.17 2.32
CA TYR A 77 11.94 7.76 1.11
C TYR A 77 11.25 6.40 1.22
N TYR A 78 11.81 5.47 2.00
CA TYR A 78 11.10 4.23 2.34
C TYR A 78 9.78 4.49 3.07
N VAL A 79 9.74 5.47 3.98
CA VAL A 79 8.49 5.87 4.67
C VAL A 79 7.51 6.52 3.69
N VAL A 80 8.00 7.33 2.75
CA VAL A 80 7.16 7.91 1.68
C VAL A 80 6.51 6.81 0.84
N ASP A 81 7.31 5.84 0.36
CA ASP A 81 6.83 4.70 -0.41
C ASP A 81 5.83 3.88 0.41
N PHE A 82 6.14 3.60 1.68
CA PHE A 82 5.26 2.88 2.59
C PHE A 82 3.91 3.57 2.74
N ILE A 83 3.87 4.89 2.99
CA ILE A 83 2.62 5.63 3.14
C ILE A 83 1.81 5.58 1.84
N ALA A 84 2.43 5.83 0.69
CA ALA A 84 1.76 5.79 -0.60
C ALA A 84 1.13 4.42 -0.88
N LEU A 85 1.90 3.35 -0.70
CA LEU A 85 1.42 1.98 -0.90
C LEU A 85 0.37 1.57 0.13
N MET A 86 0.52 2.00 1.38
CA MET A 86 -0.42 1.68 2.46
C MET A 86 -1.78 2.32 2.22
N LEU A 87 -1.83 3.56 1.71
CA LEU A 87 -3.09 4.21 1.35
C LEU A 87 -3.82 3.45 0.24
N ILE A 88 -3.09 3.03 -0.81
CA ILE A 88 -3.65 2.23 -1.92
C ILE A 88 -4.17 0.89 -1.39
N ALA A 89 -3.38 0.19 -0.59
CA ALA A 89 -3.74 -1.11 -0.04
C ALA A 89 -4.91 -1.02 0.95
N ALA A 90 -4.97 0.04 1.76
CA ALA A 90 -6.06 0.30 2.69
C ALA A 90 -7.37 0.57 1.95
N ALA A 91 -7.34 1.37 0.88
CA ALA A 91 -8.50 1.60 0.02
C ALA A 91 -8.98 0.29 -0.62
N ALA A 92 -8.07 -0.51 -1.19
CA ALA A 92 -8.38 -1.82 -1.76
C ALA A 92 -9.02 -2.74 -0.70
N ARG A 93 -8.42 -2.81 0.49
CA ARG A 93 -8.92 -3.65 1.59
C ARG A 93 -10.32 -3.22 2.02
N GLN A 94 -10.55 -1.92 2.22
CA GLN A 94 -11.82 -1.39 2.71
C GLN A 94 -12.95 -1.59 1.68
N MET A 95 -12.65 -1.43 0.39
CA MET A 95 -13.62 -1.66 -0.66
C MET A 95 -14.07 -3.13 -0.73
N ASN A 96 -13.10 -4.05 -0.68
CA ASN A 96 -13.40 -5.49 -0.66
C ASN A 96 -14.12 -5.90 0.63
N ARG A 97 -13.72 -5.37 1.80
CA ARG A 97 -14.41 -5.64 3.06
C ARG A 97 -15.87 -5.20 3.04
N SER A 98 -16.14 -4.02 2.45
CA SER A 98 -17.50 -3.50 2.33
C SER A 98 -18.38 -4.41 1.47
N HIS A 99 -17.83 -4.92 0.37
CA HIS A 99 -18.51 -5.90 -0.48
C HIS A 99 -18.81 -7.20 0.27
N GLN A 100 -17.82 -7.75 0.99
CA GLN A 100 -17.98 -8.98 1.77
C GLN A 100 -19.05 -8.83 2.85
N MET A 101 -19.10 -7.69 3.55
CA MET A 101 -20.11 -7.41 4.56
C MET A 101 -21.52 -7.33 3.94
N SER A 102 -21.68 -6.69 2.78
CA SER A 102 -23.00 -6.58 2.14
C SER A 102 -23.47 -7.87 1.48
N GLU A 103 -22.58 -8.72 0.99
CA GLU A 103 -22.97 -9.98 0.34
C GLU A 103 -23.10 -11.14 1.34
N GLN A 104 -22.04 -11.41 2.10
CA GLN A 104 -21.99 -12.57 3.01
C GLN A 104 -22.82 -12.34 4.27
N TYR A 105 -22.93 -11.09 4.73
CA TYR A 105 -23.73 -10.71 5.90
C TYR A 105 -24.94 -9.85 5.51
N SER A 106 -25.49 -10.07 4.31
CA SER A 106 -26.65 -9.35 3.76
C SER A 106 -27.88 -9.36 4.67
N PHE A 107 -28.01 -10.35 5.56
CA PHE A 107 -29.11 -10.43 6.53
C PHE A 107 -28.98 -9.41 7.68
N LEU A 108 -27.77 -8.93 7.98
CA LEU A 108 -27.51 -7.92 9.02
C LEU A 108 -27.10 -6.56 8.46
N TYR A 109 -26.54 -6.51 7.25
CA TYR A 109 -25.90 -5.31 6.72
C TYR A 109 -26.29 -5.04 5.26
N ASP A 110 -26.42 -3.75 4.94
CA ASP A 110 -26.52 -3.21 3.58
C ASP A 110 -25.28 -2.41 3.22
N ARG A 111 -25.01 -2.26 1.92
CA ARG A 111 -23.91 -1.43 1.43
C ARG A 111 -24.26 0.06 1.56
N SER A 112 -23.37 0.86 2.13
CA SER A 112 -23.53 2.33 2.27
C SER A 112 -22.54 3.12 1.40
N GLY A 113 -21.91 2.46 0.42
CA GLY A 113 -21.01 3.07 -0.55
C GLY A 113 -19.89 2.12 -0.97
N PRO A 114 -18.86 2.61 -1.69
CA PRO A 114 -17.71 1.79 -2.07
C PRO A 114 -16.91 1.33 -0.84
N PHE A 115 -16.86 2.13 0.23
CA PHE A 115 -16.03 1.88 1.42
C PHE A 115 -16.81 1.66 2.72
N GLY A 116 -18.15 1.54 2.67
CA GLY A 116 -18.98 1.46 3.87
C GLY A 116 -20.11 0.44 3.77
N TRP A 117 -20.57 0.01 4.94
CA TRP A 117 -21.79 -0.76 5.13
C TRP A 117 -22.58 -0.19 6.32
N ARG A 118 -23.89 -0.43 6.35
CA ARG A 118 -24.81 0.00 7.41
C ARG A 118 -25.57 -1.21 7.92
N ARG A 119 -25.84 -1.26 9.23
CA ARG A 119 -26.69 -2.29 9.81
C ARG A 119 -28.14 -2.10 9.36
N LYS A 120 -28.82 -3.20 9.04
CA LYS A 120 -30.27 -3.21 8.83
C LYS A 120 -30.96 -2.94 10.17
N VAL A 121 -31.89 -2.00 10.17
CA VAL A 121 -32.71 -1.64 11.34
C VAL A 121 -34.05 -2.32 11.19
#